data_AF-A0A7J5VY78-F1
#
_entry.id   AF-A0A7J5VY78-F1
#
_cell.length_a   1.000
_cell.length_b   1.000
_cell.length_c   1.000
_cell.angle_alpha   90.00
_cell.angle_beta   90.00
_cell.angle_gamma   90.00
#
_symmetry.space_group_name_H-M   'P 1'
#
loop_
_entity.id
_entity.type
_entity.pdbx_description
1 polymer ?
#
loop_
_entity_poly.entity_id
_entity_poly.type
_entity_poly.pdbx_seq_one_letter_code
_entity_poly.pdbx_strand_id
1 'polypeptide(L)'
;MTFGSDKLVNMAGIFLIMVFGLFFSYAGDNLKRTRLALETFFEAELSDCQITSLIECQYSGEGSYQLFTTDCHNEYYPILLDKKSEYEDYERFTEGLIVNKKANSVNLTLTGSNFKLELKIRHPSDEDDRFENMKYVSIFFGIVLLIMAFIPNSYFERHSN
;
A
#
# COMPACT_ATOMS: atom_id res chain seq x y z
N MET A 1 9.15 50.17 2.76
CA MET A 1 9.61 49.21 1.72
C MET A 1 9.51 47.82 2.32
N THR A 2 8.48 47.06 1.94
CA THR A 2 8.15 45.70 2.41
C THR A 2 8.69 44.64 1.43
N PHE A 3 9.92 44.82 0.94
CA PHE A 3 10.49 43.96 -0.12
C PHE A 3 10.92 42.56 0.36
N GLY A 4 11.02 42.33 1.67
CA GLY A 4 11.35 41.01 2.24
C GLY A 4 10.16 40.04 2.35
N SER A 5 8.92 40.56 2.42
CA SER A 5 7.71 39.74 2.58
C SER A 5 7.36 38.98 1.31
N ASP A 6 7.49 39.62 0.14
CA ASP A 6 7.02 39.06 -1.13
C ASP A 6 7.88 37.87 -1.60
N LYS A 7 9.18 37.88 -1.33
CA LYS A 7 10.08 36.75 -1.65
C LYS A 7 9.77 35.53 -0.78
N LEU A 8 9.50 35.75 0.52
CA LEU A 8 9.19 34.68 1.46
C LEU A 8 7.82 34.04 1.15
N VAL A 9 6.84 34.87 0.76
CA VAL A 9 5.52 34.41 0.26
C VAL A 9 5.66 33.62 -1.05
N ASN A 10 6.49 34.07 -1.99
CA ASN A 10 6.74 33.36 -3.24
C ASN A 10 7.48 32.02 -3.04
N MET A 11 8.47 31.96 -2.16
CA MET A 11 9.17 30.71 -1.83
C MET A 11 8.23 29.72 -1.12
N ALA A 12 7.40 30.20 -0.19
CA ALA A 12 6.38 29.37 0.46
C ALA A 12 5.35 28.82 -0.55
N GLY A 13 4.94 29.64 -1.53
CA GLY A 13 4.02 29.24 -2.61
C GLY A 13 4.62 28.16 -3.52
N ILE A 14 5.86 28.32 -3.97
CA ILE A 14 6.58 27.33 -4.79
C ILE A 14 6.73 26.01 -4.00
N PHE A 15 7.06 26.10 -2.72
CA PHE A 15 7.18 24.94 -1.85
C PHE A 15 5.84 24.20 -1.69
N LEU A 16 4.74 24.93 -1.50
CA LEU A 16 3.38 24.39 -1.45
C LEU A 16 3.00 23.66 -2.75
N ILE A 17 3.33 24.23 -3.91
CA ILE A 17 3.06 23.60 -5.21
C ILE A 17 3.86 22.30 -5.37
N MET A 18 5.14 22.27 -4.95
CA MET A 18 5.95 21.05 -4.98
C MET A 18 5.40 19.97 -4.04
N VAL A 19 4.94 20.35 -2.85
CA VAL A 19 4.29 19.44 -1.89
C VAL A 19 3.03 18.82 -2.51
N PHE A 20 2.15 19.65 -3.07
CA PHE A 20 0.94 19.16 -3.74
C PHE A 20 1.29 18.25 -4.93
N GLY A 21 2.29 18.59 -5.74
CA GLY A 21 2.76 17.76 -6.85
C GLY A 21 3.25 16.38 -6.41
N LEU A 22 4.02 16.32 -5.31
CA LEU A 22 4.48 15.05 -4.74
C LEU A 22 3.32 14.21 -4.19
N PHE A 23 2.34 14.84 -3.52
CA PHE A 23 1.11 14.17 -3.08
C PHE A 23 0.35 13.53 -4.24
N PHE A 24 0.16 14.29 -5.33
CA PHE A 24 -0.54 13.77 -6.53
C PHE A 24 0.23 12.64 -7.21
N SER A 25 1.57 12.73 -7.28
CA SER A 25 2.40 11.69 -7.90
C SER A 25 2.42 10.40 -7.09
N TYR A 26 2.48 10.48 -5.75
CA TYR A 26 2.55 9.29 -4.88
C TYR A 26 1.20 8.57 -4.73
N ALA A 27 0.08 9.28 -4.90
CA ALA A 27 -1.26 8.68 -4.83
C ALA A 27 -1.61 7.82 -6.07
N GLY A 28 -0.76 7.84 -7.11
CA GLY A 28 -1.09 7.42 -8.48
C GLY A 28 -1.30 5.92 -8.69
N ASP A 29 -0.24 5.10 -8.62
CA ASP A 29 -0.18 3.95 -9.55
C ASP A 29 0.06 2.55 -8.98
N ASN A 30 0.78 2.36 -7.87
CA ASN A 30 1.12 1.01 -7.39
C ASN A 30 0.15 0.49 -6.31
N LEU A 31 -0.23 1.35 -5.35
CA LEU A 31 -1.06 0.97 -4.20
C LEU A 31 -2.52 0.65 -4.56
N LYS A 32 -3.03 1.22 -5.65
CA LYS A 32 -4.36 0.86 -6.17
C LYS A 32 -4.43 -0.61 -6.57
N ARG A 33 -3.33 -1.20 -7.05
CA ARG A 33 -3.36 -2.55 -7.63
C ARG A 33 -3.49 -3.63 -6.57
N THR A 34 -2.72 -3.55 -5.48
CA THR A 34 -2.79 -4.54 -4.38
C THR A 34 -4.13 -4.50 -3.66
N ARG A 35 -4.63 -3.29 -3.34
CA ARG A 35 -5.95 -3.12 -2.73
C ARG A 35 -7.06 -3.62 -3.65
N LEU A 36 -7.02 -3.30 -4.94
CA LEU A 36 -8.00 -3.77 -5.91
C LEU A 36 -7.97 -5.30 -6.03
N ALA A 37 -6.78 -5.91 -6.07
CA ALA A 37 -6.65 -7.38 -6.11
C ALA A 37 -7.18 -8.05 -4.83
N LEU A 38 -6.93 -7.44 -3.66
CA LEU A 38 -7.52 -7.88 -2.39
C LEU A 38 -9.04 -7.69 -2.35
N GLU A 39 -9.56 -6.62 -2.95
CA GLU A 39 -11.00 -6.35 -3.06
C GLU A 39 -11.67 -7.41 -3.95
N THR A 40 -11.10 -7.70 -5.12
CA THR A 40 -11.55 -8.81 -5.98
C THR A 40 -11.54 -10.14 -5.22
N PHE A 41 -10.46 -10.44 -4.48
CA PHE A 41 -10.40 -11.67 -3.70
C PHE A 41 -11.39 -11.69 -2.54
N PHE A 42 -11.59 -10.55 -1.85
CA PHE A 42 -12.54 -10.41 -0.77
C PHE A 42 -13.98 -10.65 -1.24
N GLU A 43 -14.35 -10.13 -2.40
CA GLU A 43 -15.67 -10.30 -3.02
C GLU A 43 -15.89 -11.71 -3.57
N ALA A 44 -14.83 -12.38 -4.04
CA ALA A 44 -14.92 -13.71 -4.65
C ALA A 44 -15.41 -14.80 -3.69
N GLU A 45 -16.24 -15.71 -4.21
CA GLU A 45 -16.66 -16.95 -3.56
C GLU A 45 -15.95 -18.14 -4.23
N LEU A 46 -15.24 -18.92 -3.42
CA LEU A 46 -14.50 -20.12 -3.83
C LEU A 46 -15.04 -21.29 -3.03
N SER A 47 -15.74 -22.22 -3.67
CA SER A 47 -16.27 -23.41 -3.02
C SER A 47 -15.60 -24.64 -3.61
N ASP A 48 -14.76 -25.29 -2.82
CA ASP A 48 -14.00 -26.48 -3.18
C ASP A 48 -13.14 -26.31 -4.45
N CYS A 49 -12.54 -25.13 -4.64
CA CYS A 49 -11.76 -24.81 -5.82
C CYS A 49 -10.29 -25.19 -5.66
N GLN A 50 -9.72 -25.90 -6.63
CA GLN A 50 -8.34 -26.37 -6.57
C GLN A 50 -7.36 -25.31 -7.10
N ILE A 51 -6.25 -25.08 -6.40
CA ILE A 51 -5.16 -24.22 -6.88
C ILE A 51 -4.49 -24.88 -8.09
N THR A 52 -4.47 -24.18 -9.21
CA THR A 52 -3.91 -24.69 -10.49
C THR A 52 -2.57 -24.07 -10.84
N SER A 53 -2.26 -22.86 -10.35
CA SER A 53 -0.98 -22.20 -10.59
C SER A 53 -0.61 -21.25 -9.46
N LEU A 54 0.69 -21.08 -9.23
CA LEU A 54 1.26 -20.04 -8.36
C LEU A 54 2.24 -19.18 -9.16
N ILE A 55 2.13 -17.86 -9.03
CA ILE A 55 3.00 -16.89 -9.70
C ILE A 55 3.56 -15.93 -8.67
N GLU A 56 4.88 -15.74 -8.66
CA GLU A 56 5.50 -14.71 -7.83
C GLU A 56 5.37 -13.33 -8.51
N CYS A 57 4.81 -12.36 -7.80
CA CYS A 57 4.83 -10.96 -8.19
C CYS A 57 5.91 -10.23 -7.38
N GLN A 58 6.97 -9.81 -8.08
CA GLN A 58 8.00 -8.95 -7.50
C GLN A 58 7.66 -7.48 -7.73
N TYR A 59 7.65 -6.71 -6.64
CA TYR A 59 7.55 -5.25 -6.68
C TYR A 59 8.89 -4.65 -6.30
N SER A 60 9.46 -3.86 -7.22
CA SER A 60 10.76 -3.22 -7.01
C SER A 60 10.70 -2.30 -5.79
N GLY A 61 11.46 -2.64 -4.74
CA GLY A 61 11.54 -1.85 -3.50
C GLY A 61 10.45 -2.11 -2.46
N GLU A 62 9.45 -2.95 -2.74
CA GLU A 62 8.30 -3.17 -1.86
C GLU A 62 8.11 -4.64 -1.41
N GLY A 63 8.96 -5.55 -1.90
CA GLY A 63 8.93 -6.98 -1.59
C GLY A 63 8.27 -7.82 -2.68
N SER A 64 8.08 -9.11 -2.42
CA SER A 64 7.33 -10.00 -3.31
C SER A 64 6.15 -10.65 -2.58
N TYR A 65 5.09 -10.90 -3.32
CA TYR A 65 3.97 -11.73 -2.88
C TYR A 65 3.55 -12.67 -4.01
N GLN A 66 2.87 -13.76 -3.66
CA GLN A 66 2.43 -14.75 -4.65
C GLN A 66 0.96 -14.53 -5.02
N LEU A 67 0.64 -14.79 -6.27
CA LEU A 67 -0.71 -14.91 -6.81
C LEU A 67 -1.02 -16.39 -7.04
N PHE A 68 -2.27 -16.79 -6.86
CA PHE A 68 -2.74 -18.10 -7.28
C PHE A 68 -3.96 -17.99 -8.20
N THR A 69 -4.16 -19.02 -9.03
CA THR A 69 -5.41 -19.22 -9.79
C THR A 69 -6.05 -20.53 -9.38
N THR A 70 -7.31 -20.71 -9.74
CA THR A 70 -8.06 -21.93 -9.41
C THR A 70 -8.65 -22.58 -10.66
N ASP A 71 -9.18 -23.79 -10.51
CA ASP A 71 -9.96 -24.48 -11.55
C ASP A 71 -11.38 -23.91 -11.73
N CYS A 72 -11.98 -23.35 -10.67
CA CYS A 72 -13.29 -22.70 -10.71
C CYS A 72 -13.28 -21.35 -11.44
N HIS A 73 -12.22 -20.57 -11.27
CA HIS A 73 -12.10 -19.20 -11.76
C HIS A 73 -10.70 -18.94 -12.30
N ASN A 74 -10.64 -18.34 -13.50
CA ASN A 74 -9.39 -17.94 -14.18
C ASN A 74 -8.84 -16.59 -13.70
N GLU A 75 -9.25 -16.12 -12.53
CA GLU A 75 -8.76 -14.87 -11.94
C GLU A 75 -7.54 -15.13 -11.05
N TYR A 76 -6.69 -14.11 -10.90
CA TYR A 76 -5.54 -14.15 -10.03
C TYR A 76 -5.87 -13.57 -8.66
N TYR A 77 -5.70 -14.37 -7.61
CA TYR A 77 -5.95 -13.96 -6.23
C TYR A 77 -4.63 -13.79 -5.45
N PRO A 78 -4.43 -12.67 -4.74
CA PRO A 78 -3.22 -12.44 -3.97
C PRO A 78 -3.18 -13.24 -2.67
N ILE A 79 -2.03 -13.85 -2.39
CA ILE A 79 -1.71 -14.47 -1.11
C ILE A 79 -1.14 -13.37 -0.22
N LEU A 80 -2.04 -12.65 0.45
CA LEU A 80 -1.71 -11.64 1.45
C LEU A 80 -2.48 -11.95 2.73
N LEU A 81 -1.81 -12.59 3.67
CA LEU A 81 -2.41 -13.01 4.93
C LEU A 81 -2.41 -11.85 5.95
N ASP A 82 -3.32 -11.92 6.91
CA ASP A 82 -3.37 -11.01 8.05
C ASP A 82 -2.03 -11.06 8.81
N LYS A 83 -1.46 -9.89 9.16
CA LYS A 83 -0.21 -9.77 9.93
C LYS A 83 -0.29 -10.45 11.31
N LYS A 84 -1.50 -10.72 11.80
CA LYS A 84 -1.78 -11.42 13.07
C LYS A 84 -2.17 -12.89 12.89
N SER A 85 -2.14 -13.42 11.67
CA SER A 85 -2.30 -14.86 11.41
C SER A 85 -1.25 -15.62 12.24
N GLU A 86 -1.66 -16.66 12.98
CA GLU A 86 -0.74 -17.52 13.73
C GLU A 86 0.30 -18.22 12.83
N TYR A 87 0.05 -18.23 11.52
CA TYR A 87 0.89 -18.85 10.51
C TYR A 87 1.39 -17.76 9.55
N GLU A 88 2.71 -17.50 9.54
CA GLU A 88 3.43 -16.69 8.53
C GLU A 88 3.62 -17.45 7.19
N ASP A 89 2.87 -18.53 7.01
CA ASP A 89 3.29 -19.66 6.19
C ASP A 89 2.72 -19.52 4.76
N TYR A 90 3.12 -18.45 4.06
CA TYR A 90 2.85 -18.25 2.62
C TYR A 90 3.27 -19.49 1.80
N GLU A 91 4.31 -20.20 2.25
CA GLU A 91 4.82 -21.44 1.67
C GLU A 91 3.82 -22.61 1.69
N ARG A 92 2.71 -22.50 2.41
CA ARG A 92 1.66 -23.53 2.45
C ARG A 92 0.76 -23.52 1.23
N PHE A 93 0.74 -22.44 0.45
CA PHE A 93 0.00 -22.43 -0.79
C PHE A 93 0.79 -23.20 -1.85
N THR A 94 0.32 -24.38 -2.20
CA THR A 94 0.88 -25.21 -3.26
C THR A 94 -0.22 -25.58 -4.26
N GLU A 95 0.18 -25.90 -5.49
CA GLU A 95 -0.74 -26.46 -6.48
C GLU A 95 -1.41 -27.73 -5.95
N GLY A 96 -2.66 -27.93 -6.34
CA GLY A 96 -3.47 -29.08 -5.95
C GLY A 96 -4.23 -28.94 -4.63
N LEU A 97 -4.01 -27.87 -3.85
CA LEU A 97 -4.78 -27.61 -2.63
C LEU A 97 -6.18 -27.10 -2.94
N ILE A 98 -7.13 -27.42 -2.06
CA ILE A 98 -8.52 -26.98 -2.18
C ILE A 98 -8.73 -25.73 -1.32
N VAL A 99 -9.28 -24.70 -1.94
CA VAL A 99 -9.57 -23.37 -1.40
C VAL A 99 -11.06 -23.25 -1.17
N ASN A 100 -11.42 -22.93 0.07
CA ASN A 100 -12.80 -22.69 0.48
C ASN A 100 -12.91 -21.30 1.14
N LYS A 101 -13.68 -20.40 0.51
CA LYS A 101 -13.87 -19.02 0.93
C LYS A 101 -15.26 -18.54 0.55
N LYS A 102 -15.94 -17.87 1.48
CA LYS A 102 -17.21 -17.19 1.22
C LYS A 102 -16.97 -15.79 0.64
N ALA A 103 -17.91 -15.32 -0.19
CA ALA A 103 -17.94 -13.92 -0.61
C ALA A 103 -17.96 -12.97 0.60
N ASN A 104 -17.29 -11.83 0.46
CA ASN A 104 -17.20 -10.77 1.47
C ASN A 104 -16.70 -11.24 2.84
N SER A 105 -15.82 -12.25 2.85
CA SER A 105 -15.23 -12.80 4.07
C SER A 105 -13.71 -12.78 3.97
N VAL A 106 -13.07 -12.49 5.10
CA VAL A 106 -11.62 -12.63 5.27
C VAL A 106 -11.20 -14.05 5.59
N ASN A 107 -12.14 -14.92 5.96
CA ASN A 107 -11.81 -16.28 6.36
C ASN A 107 -11.66 -17.17 5.13
N LEU A 108 -10.58 -17.92 5.12
CA LEU A 108 -10.20 -18.88 4.10
C LEU A 108 -9.92 -20.22 4.77
N THR A 109 -10.30 -21.31 4.11
CA THR A 109 -9.85 -22.65 4.47
C THR A 109 -9.04 -23.22 3.32
N LEU A 110 -7.84 -23.70 3.63
CA LEU A 110 -7.04 -24.53 2.74
C LEU A 110 -7.10 -25.98 3.18
N THR A 111 -7.44 -26.88 2.26
CA THR A 111 -7.49 -28.31 2.51
C THR A 111 -6.48 -29.01 1.62
N GLY A 112 -5.55 -29.73 2.26
CA GLY A 112 -4.67 -30.70 1.61
C GLY A 112 -5.10 -32.13 1.93
N SER A 113 -4.35 -33.11 1.44
CA SER A 113 -4.65 -34.53 1.64
C SER A 113 -4.68 -34.96 3.12
N ASN A 114 -3.87 -34.33 3.97
CA ASN A 114 -3.70 -34.71 5.39
C ASN A 114 -3.90 -33.54 6.36
N PHE A 115 -4.32 -32.37 5.87
CA PHE A 115 -4.44 -31.18 6.71
C PHE A 115 -5.57 -30.29 6.26
N LYS A 116 -6.08 -29.52 7.22
CA LYS A 116 -7.00 -28.41 7.01
C LYS A 116 -6.47 -27.22 7.79
N LEU A 117 -6.26 -26.10 7.11
CA LEU A 117 -5.76 -24.86 7.67
C LEU A 117 -6.81 -23.78 7.54
N GLU A 118 -7.13 -23.13 8.65
CA GLU A 118 -7.98 -21.95 8.68
C GLU A 118 -7.09 -20.72 8.69
N LEU A 119 -7.19 -19.92 7.63
CA LEU A 119 -6.38 -18.74 7.39
C LEU A 119 -7.27 -17.49 7.31
N LYS A 120 -6.66 -16.33 7.52
CA LYS A 120 -7.32 -15.04 7.30
C LYS A 120 -6.55 -14.24 6.28
N ILE A 121 -7.24 -13.87 5.20
CA ILE A 121 -6.72 -12.90 4.24
C ILE A 121 -6.78 -11.51 4.85
N ARG A 122 -5.87 -10.62 4.44
CA ARG A 122 -5.89 -9.22 4.87
C ARG A 122 -7.15 -8.53 4.35
N HIS A 123 -7.81 -7.73 5.19
CA HIS A 123 -8.96 -6.96 4.74
C HIS A 123 -8.51 -5.81 3.81
N PRO A 124 -9.20 -5.53 2.68
CA PRO A 124 -8.78 -4.48 1.75
C PRO A 124 -8.70 -3.08 2.36
N SER A 125 -9.45 -2.81 3.43
CA SER A 125 -9.36 -1.54 4.18
C SER A 125 -8.08 -1.38 4.99
N ASP A 126 -7.44 -2.49 5.33
CA ASP A 126 -6.24 -2.49 6.16
C ASP A 126 -4.99 -2.28 5.30
N GLU A 127 -5.14 -2.40 3.97
CA GLU A 127 -4.17 -1.88 3.02
C GLU A 127 -4.40 -0.39 2.77
N ASP A 128 -3.77 0.42 3.61
CA ASP A 128 -3.71 1.87 3.42
C ASP A 128 -2.32 2.43 3.76
N ASP A 129 -1.32 1.99 3.00
CA ASP A 129 0.06 2.52 3.06
C ASP A 129 0.18 4.00 2.64
N ARG A 130 -0.91 4.58 2.13
CA ARG A 130 -1.03 6.03 1.89
C ARG A 130 -0.81 6.80 3.18
N PHE A 131 -1.34 6.35 4.31
CA PHE A 131 -1.25 7.13 5.54
C PHE A 131 0.15 7.15 6.14
N GLU A 132 0.92 6.07 6.04
CA GLU A 132 2.21 5.99 6.72
C GLU A 132 3.27 6.85 6.02
N ASN A 133 3.43 6.69 4.70
CA ASN A 133 4.34 7.53 3.92
C ASN A 133 3.89 8.99 3.88
N MET A 134 2.59 9.25 3.73
CA MET A 134 2.06 10.63 3.73
C MET A 134 2.18 11.29 5.10
N LYS A 135 2.16 10.53 6.21
CA LYS A 135 2.48 11.03 7.56
C LYS A 135 3.95 11.44 7.67
N TYR A 136 4.90 10.63 7.19
CA TYR A 136 6.33 11.02 7.22
C TYR A 136 6.60 12.26 6.35
N VAL A 137 6.01 12.30 5.16
CA VAL A 137 6.09 13.45 4.25
C VAL A 137 5.49 14.70 4.91
N SER A 138 4.31 14.58 5.56
CA SER A 138 3.67 15.69 6.27
C SER A 138 4.48 16.18 7.47
N ILE A 139 5.10 15.27 8.24
CA ILE A 139 5.98 15.61 9.37
C ILE A 139 7.22 16.36 8.87
N PHE A 140 7.88 15.85 7.83
CA PHE A 140 9.06 16.52 7.24
C PHE A 140 8.71 17.93 6.78
N PHE A 141 7.58 18.11 6.09
CA PHE A 141 7.15 19.43 5.63
C PHE A 141 6.75 20.37 6.77
N GLY A 142 6.11 19.85 7.83
CA GLY A 142 5.85 20.62 9.05
C GLY A 142 7.13 21.17 9.68
N ILE A 143 8.20 20.37 9.70
CA ILE A 143 9.53 20.79 10.18
C ILE A 143 10.13 21.88 9.28
N VAL A 144 10.05 21.73 7.96
CA VAL A 144 10.59 22.73 7.02
C VAL A 144 9.86 24.08 7.14
N LEU A 145 8.53 24.08 7.28
CA LEU A 145 7.76 25.31 7.50
C LEU A 145 8.10 25.97 8.84
N LEU A 146 8.28 25.18 9.90
CA LEU A 146 8.77 25.69 11.19
C LEU A 146 10.13 26.37 11.03
N ILE A 147 11.09 25.72 10.36
CA ILE A 147 12.42 26.30 10.12
C ILE A 147 12.31 27.62 9.33
N MET A 148 11.50 27.67 8.27
CA MET A 148 11.30 28.91 7.50
C MET A 148 10.68 30.03 8.34
N ALA A 149 9.75 29.72 9.25
CA ALA A 149 9.15 30.72 10.12
C ALA A 149 10.11 31.28 11.19
N PHE A 150 11.12 30.48 11.58
CA PHE A 150 12.12 30.88 12.58
C PHE A 150 13.42 31.45 11.99
N ILE A 151 13.61 31.43 10.66
CA ILE A 151 14.76 32.10 10.03
C ILE A 151 14.48 33.61 9.97
N PRO A 152 15.31 34.45 10.62
CA PRO A 152 15.14 35.90 10.55
C PRO A 152 15.37 36.40 9.11
N ASN A 153 14.49 37.28 8.64
CA ASN A 153 14.50 37.87 7.29
C ASN A 153 15.87 38.44 6.85
N SER A 154 16.71 38.84 7.81
CA SER A 154 18.06 39.36 7.57
C SER A 154 19.02 38.38 6.90
N TYR A 155 18.77 37.07 6.98
CA TYR A 155 19.57 36.06 6.29
C TYR A 155 19.28 35.98 4.78
N PHE A 156 18.05 36.30 4.35
CA PHE A 156 17.66 36.28 2.94
C PHE A 156 18.02 37.58 2.21
N GLU A 157 18.10 38.70 2.93
CA GLU A 157 18.51 40.00 2.37
C GLU A 157 20.02 40.07 2.08
N ARG A 158 20.85 39.26 2.74
CA ARG A 158 22.32 39.37 2.67
C ARG A 158 22.96 38.83 1.39
N HIS A 159 22.19 38.17 0.51
CA HIS A 159 22.70 37.51 -0.70
C HIS A 159 22.11 38.04 -2.02
N SER A 160 21.40 39.18 -2.03
CA SER A 160 20.84 39.75 -3.27
C SER A 160 21.54 41.03 -3.78
N ASN A 161 22.80 41.26 -3.41
CA ASN A 161 23.66 42.31 -4.01
C ASN A 161 24.69 41.69 -4.94
#